data_AF-A0A922IW37-F1
#
_entry.id   AF-A0A922IW37-F1
#
_cell.length_a   1.000
_cell.length_b   1.000
_cell.length_c   1.000
_cell.angle_alpha   90.00
_cell.angle_beta   90.00
_cell.angle_gamma   90.00
#
_symmetry.space_group_name_H-M   'P 1'
#
loop_
_entity.id
_entity.type
_entity.pdbx_description
1 polymer ?
#
loop_
_entity_poly.entity_id
_entity_poly.type
_entity_poly.pdbx_seq_one_letter_code
_entity_poly.pdbx_strand_id
1 'polypeptide(L)'
;MIWQIRRISVTETSKLLANILFSYRGMGLSVGTMIAGWDETGPGLYYVDSEGGRLKGARFSVGSSSPYAYGVLDNGYRYDMSIKEAAELAPRVIYHATFRDAASGGVASVYYVGTNGWKKLSDDDVGELHYKYYPVVPSSVEQEMVEVA
;
A
#
# COMPACT_ATOMS: atom_id res chain seq x y z
N MET A 1 -32.57 20.14 -19.54
CA MET A 1 -31.85 19.47 -18.43
C MET A 1 -30.60 18.85 -19.03
N ILE A 2 -29.47 19.54 -18.95
CA ILE A 2 -28.23 19.09 -19.59
C ILE A 2 -27.54 18.15 -18.59
N TRP A 3 -27.50 16.86 -18.90
CA TRP A 3 -26.69 15.90 -18.16
C TRP A 3 -25.22 16.25 -18.38
N GLN A 4 -24.53 16.76 -17.37
CA GLN A 4 -23.07 16.81 -17.40
C GLN A 4 -22.53 15.41 -17.11
N ILE A 5 -21.82 14.83 -18.08
CA ILE A 5 -21.04 13.62 -17.87
C ILE A 5 -19.77 14.02 -17.12
N ARG A 6 -19.77 13.81 -15.80
CA ARG A 6 -18.60 14.02 -14.95
C ARG A 6 -18.14 12.68 -14.37
N ARG A 7 -16.82 12.53 -14.17
CA ARG A 7 -16.28 11.38 -13.44
C ARG A 7 -16.81 11.40 -12.01
N ILE A 8 -17.17 10.22 -11.49
CA ILE A 8 -17.57 10.06 -10.09
C ILE A 8 -16.43 10.46 -9.16
N SER A 9 -16.74 11.14 -8.06
CA SER A 9 -15.73 11.50 -7.05
C SER A 9 -15.34 10.30 -6.19
N VAL A 10 -14.16 10.36 -5.58
CA VAL A 10 -13.67 9.31 -4.67
C VAL A 10 -14.58 9.21 -3.44
N THR A 11 -15.12 10.36 -3.01
CA THR A 11 -16.09 10.46 -1.91
C THR A 11 -17.38 9.72 -2.23
N GLU A 12 -17.93 9.89 -3.43
CA GLU A 12 -19.17 9.22 -3.88
C GLU A 12 -18.94 7.72 -4.06
N THR A 13 -17.85 7.31 -4.73
CA THR A 13 -17.51 5.89 -4.90
C THR A 13 -17.38 5.18 -3.56
N SER A 14 -16.68 5.78 -2.60
CA SER A 14 -16.52 5.19 -1.26
C SER A 14 -17.83 5.12 -0.49
N LYS A 15 -18.72 6.11 -0.63
CA LYS A 15 -20.02 6.07 0.02
C LYS A 15 -20.95 5.02 -0.59
N LEU A 16 -20.93 4.88 -1.92
CA LEU A 16 -21.67 3.86 -2.64
C LEU A 16 -21.27 2.45 -2.17
N LEU A 17 -19.96 2.16 -2.14
CA LEU A 17 -19.47 0.87 -1.68
C LEU A 17 -19.84 0.60 -0.22
N ALA A 18 -19.68 1.59 0.66
CA ALA A 18 -20.05 1.44 2.08
C ALA A 18 -21.54 1.11 2.26
N ASN A 19 -22.42 1.75 1.49
CA ASN A 19 -23.86 1.46 1.54
C ASN A 19 -24.18 0.04 1.05
N ILE A 20 -23.51 -0.42 -0.01
CA ILE A 20 -23.65 -1.80 -0.51
C ILE A 20 -23.19 -2.79 0.57
N LEU A 21 -22.01 -2.60 1.17
CA LEU A 21 -21.50 -3.51 2.19
C LEU A 21 -22.41 -3.51 3.44
N PHE A 22 -22.92 -2.34 3.83
CA PHE A 22 -23.87 -2.23 4.93
C PHE A 22 -25.15 -3.04 4.72
N SER A 23 -25.66 -3.16 3.47
CA SER A 23 -26.85 -3.99 3.22
C SER A 23 -26.62 -5.49 3.40
N TYR A 24 -25.36 -5.94 3.41
CA TYR A 24 -24.97 -7.33 3.67
C TYR A 24 -24.38 -7.53 5.07
N ARG A 25 -24.53 -6.54 5.96
CA ARG A 25 -24.00 -6.60 7.32
C ARG A 25 -24.55 -7.80 8.07
N GLY A 26 -23.68 -8.56 8.73
CA GLY A 26 -24.05 -9.78 9.46
C GLY A 26 -24.25 -11.03 8.59
N MET A 27 -24.09 -10.94 7.27
CA MET A 27 -24.19 -12.09 6.35
C MET A 27 -22.85 -12.81 6.11
N GLY A 28 -21.82 -12.51 6.89
CA GLY A 28 -20.51 -13.18 6.82
C GLY A 28 -19.55 -12.65 5.74
N LEU A 29 -19.78 -11.45 5.21
CA LEU A 29 -18.79 -10.79 4.36
C LEU A 29 -17.55 -10.42 5.17
N SER A 30 -16.36 -10.66 4.60
CA SER A 30 -15.08 -10.23 5.16
C SER A 30 -14.38 -9.33 4.14
N VAL A 31 -14.46 -8.01 4.37
CA VAL A 31 -13.91 -7.00 3.48
C VAL A 31 -13.26 -5.91 4.33
N GLY A 32 -12.01 -5.61 4.02
CA GLY A 32 -11.34 -4.38 4.43
C GLY A 32 -10.61 -3.85 3.21
N THR A 33 -11.09 -2.75 2.63
CA THR A 33 -10.58 -2.24 1.36
C THR A 33 -10.30 -0.75 1.44
N MET A 34 -9.42 -0.30 0.54
CA MET A 34 -9.07 1.10 0.39
C MET A 34 -9.49 1.59 -1.00
N ILE A 35 -10.04 2.79 -1.02
CA ILE A 35 -10.38 3.50 -2.25
C ILE A 35 -9.48 4.72 -2.33
N ALA A 36 -8.55 4.68 -3.27
CA ALA A 36 -7.63 5.76 -3.59
C ALA A 36 -7.98 6.36 -4.95
N GLY A 37 -7.93 7.68 -5.06
CA GLY A 37 -8.20 8.37 -6.32
C GLY A 37 -7.81 9.84 -6.27
N TRP A 38 -7.90 10.49 -7.41
CA TRP A 38 -7.74 11.93 -7.54
C TRP A 38 -8.99 12.50 -8.20
N ASP A 39 -9.66 13.44 -7.52
CA ASP A 39 -10.85 14.12 -8.03
C ASP A 39 -10.70 15.65 -7.96
N GLU A 40 -11.79 16.38 -8.20
CA GLU A 40 -11.82 17.85 -8.19
C GLU A 40 -11.40 18.44 -6.83
N THR A 41 -11.49 17.68 -5.74
CA THR A 41 -11.05 18.08 -4.40
C THR A 41 -9.61 17.69 -4.08
N GLY A 42 -8.91 17.08 -5.04
CA GLY A 42 -7.54 16.61 -4.90
C GLY A 42 -7.42 15.11 -4.59
N PRO A 43 -6.33 14.67 -3.94
CA PRO A 43 -6.15 13.27 -3.58
C PRO A 43 -7.14 12.84 -2.50
N GLY A 44 -7.81 11.72 -2.73
CA GLY A 44 -8.75 11.11 -1.80
C GLY A 44 -8.31 9.69 -1.45
N LEU A 45 -8.32 9.37 -0.15
CA LEU A 45 -8.08 8.02 0.37
C LEU A 45 -9.13 7.69 1.43
N TYR A 46 -9.84 6.58 1.21
CA TYR A 46 -10.89 6.09 2.08
C TYR A 46 -10.66 4.62 2.43
N TYR A 47 -10.87 4.28 3.69
CA TYR A 47 -11.04 2.90 4.13
C TYR A 47 -12.53 2.55 4.19
N VAL A 48 -12.90 1.36 3.73
CA VAL A 48 -14.25 0.81 3.80
C VAL A 48 -14.20 -0.65 4.27
N ASP A 49 -15.06 -1.02 5.22
CA ASP A 49 -15.15 -2.37 5.77
C ASP A 49 -16.51 -3.06 5.53
N SER A 50 -16.56 -4.35 5.84
CA SER A 50 -17.75 -5.21 5.70
C SER A 50 -18.92 -4.80 6.59
N GLU A 51 -18.68 -4.00 7.64
CA GLU A 51 -19.75 -3.48 8.51
C GLU A 51 -20.35 -2.18 7.96
N GLY A 52 -19.88 -1.72 6.79
CA GLY A 52 -20.26 -0.43 6.20
C GLY A 52 -19.52 0.76 6.83
N GLY A 53 -18.50 0.50 7.64
CA GLY A 53 -17.60 1.51 8.16
C GLY A 53 -16.89 2.23 7.01
N ARG A 54 -16.75 3.55 7.14
CA ARG A 54 -16.12 4.39 6.13
C ARG A 54 -15.35 5.53 6.77
N LEU A 55 -14.03 5.57 6.52
CA LEU A 55 -13.13 6.54 7.11
C LEU A 55 -12.32 7.24 6.02
N LYS A 56 -12.22 8.58 6.08
CA LYS A 56 -11.27 9.35 5.27
C LYS A 56 -9.97 9.49 6.07
N GLY A 57 -8.82 9.31 5.43
CA GLY A 57 -7.54 9.42 6.11
C GLY A 57 -6.39 9.68 5.16
N ALA A 58 -5.22 10.00 5.72
CA ALA A 58 -4.00 10.21 4.93
C ALA A 58 -3.20 8.91 4.73
N ARG A 59 -3.35 7.94 5.63
CA ARG A 59 -2.60 6.68 5.67
C ARG A 59 -3.49 5.59 6.25
N PHE A 60 -3.43 4.41 5.64
CA PHE A 60 -4.08 3.21 6.14
C PHE A 60 -3.18 2.00 5.85
N SER A 61 -3.29 0.98 6.69
CA SER A 61 -2.78 -0.36 6.44
C SER A 61 -3.84 -1.37 6.86
N VAL A 62 -4.09 -2.36 6.00
CA VAL A 62 -5.17 -3.34 6.15
C VAL A 62 -4.62 -4.72 5.84
N GLY A 63 -4.98 -5.71 6.66
CA GLY A 63 -4.48 -7.09 6.57
C GLY A 63 -3.82 -7.55 7.88
N SER A 64 -3.45 -8.83 7.94
CA SER A 64 -2.77 -9.45 9.09
C SER A 64 -1.46 -8.76 9.45
N SER A 65 -0.72 -8.30 8.45
CA SER A 65 0.56 -7.61 8.60
C SER A 65 0.46 -6.10 8.84
N SER A 66 -0.76 -5.58 8.98
CA SER A 66 -0.99 -4.13 9.15
C SER A 66 -0.26 -3.49 10.34
N PRO A 67 -0.16 -4.13 11.53
CA PRO A 67 0.57 -3.52 12.65
C PRO A 67 2.07 -3.35 12.36
N TYR A 68 2.67 -4.30 11.62
CA TYR A 68 4.08 -4.23 11.22
C TYR A 68 4.32 -3.15 10.17
N ALA A 69 3.38 -3.02 9.22
CA ALA A 69 3.44 -1.98 8.19
C ALA A 69 3.35 -0.58 8.79
N TYR A 70 2.44 -0.34 9.75
CA TYR A 70 2.32 0.97 10.40
C TYR A 70 3.62 1.44 11.05
N GLY A 71 4.36 0.55 11.73
CA GLY A 71 5.61 0.93 12.41
C GLY A 71 6.65 1.54 11.47
N VAL A 72 6.80 0.98 10.26
CA VAL A 72 7.74 1.49 9.26
C VAL A 72 7.16 2.69 8.52
N LEU A 73 5.87 2.63 8.18
CA LEU A 73 5.18 3.71 7.46
C LEU A 73 5.18 5.01 8.28
N ASP A 74 4.85 4.94 9.56
CA ASP A 74 4.77 6.12 10.42
C ASP A 74 6.13 6.72 10.71
N ASN A 75 7.19 5.91 10.72
CA ASN A 75 8.56 6.39 10.89
C ASN A 75 9.10 7.10 9.64
N GLY A 76 8.81 6.57 8.44
CA GLY A 76 9.35 7.08 7.19
C GLY A 76 8.49 8.15 6.49
N TYR A 77 7.21 8.27 6.85
CA TYR A 77 6.29 9.17 6.16
C TYR A 77 6.53 10.65 6.47
N ARG A 78 6.53 11.47 5.41
CA ARG A 78 6.36 12.91 5.50
C ARG A 78 5.29 13.37 4.50
N TYR A 79 4.58 14.44 4.82
CA TYR A 79 3.53 14.95 3.93
C TYR A 79 4.08 15.48 2.60
N ASP A 80 5.31 16.00 2.61
CA ASP A 80 5.98 16.70 1.52
C ASP A 80 6.98 15.81 0.75
N MET A 81 6.76 14.49 0.74
CA MET A 81 7.63 13.56 0.01
C MET A 81 7.52 13.75 -1.51
N SER A 82 8.67 13.67 -2.18
CA SER A 82 8.70 13.46 -3.62
C SER A 82 8.16 12.08 -3.98
N ILE A 83 7.69 11.91 -5.23
CA ILE A 83 7.24 10.60 -5.75
C ILE A 83 8.34 9.54 -5.59
N LYS A 84 9.61 9.92 -5.78
CA LYS A 84 10.75 9.01 -5.65
C LYS A 84 10.94 8.53 -4.21
N GLU A 85 10.84 9.43 -3.24
CA GLU A 85 10.96 9.05 -1.82
C GLU A 85 9.79 8.17 -1.38
N ALA A 86 8.56 8.49 -1.79
CA ALA A 86 7.40 7.66 -1.52
C ALA A 86 7.51 6.27 -2.18
N ALA A 87 8.03 6.20 -3.40
CA ALA A 87 8.25 4.96 -4.13
C ALA A 87 9.35 4.06 -3.53
N GLU A 88 10.29 4.62 -2.77
CA GLU A 88 11.28 3.84 -2.02
C GLU A 88 10.75 3.42 -0.62
N LEU A 89 9.93 4.27 0.02
CA LEU A 89 9.31 3.93 1.31
C LEU A 89 8.28 2.79 1.18
N ALA A 90 7.43 2.84 0.15
CA ALA A 90 6.36 1.86 -0.04
C ALA A 90 6.83 0.37 -0.05
N PRO A 91 7.81 -0.04 -0.88
CA PRO A 91 8.27 -1.43 -0.89
C PRO A 91 9.00 -1.80 0.40
N ARG A 92 9.66 -0.85 1.08
CA ARG A 92 10.28 -1.08 2.39
C ARG A 92 9.25 -1.40 3.46
N VAL A 93 8.12 -0.68 3.49
CA VAL A 93 6.99 -0.95 4.40
C VAL A 93 6.46 -2.35 4.18
N ILE A 94 6.21 -2.75 2.93
CA ILE A 94 5.71 -4.08 2.59
C ILE A 94 6.73 -5.15 2.96
N TYR A 95 8.01 -4.97 2.62
CA TYR A 95 9.08 -5.91 2.97
C TYR A 95 9.13 -6.21 4.47
N HIS A 96 9.11 -5.19 5.33
CA HIS A 96 9.16 -5.41 6.78
C HIS A 96 7.89 -6.08 7.31
N ALA A 97 6.74 -5.78 6.71
CA ALA A 97 5.48 -6.42 7.04
C ALA A 97 5.50 -7.92 6.66
N THR A 98 5.97 -8.26 5.47
CA THR A 98 6.12 -9.64 4.98
C THR A 98 7.19 -10.42 5.73
N PHE A 99 8.26 -9.76 6.20
CA PHE A 99 9.32 -10.42 6.95
C PHE A 99 8.84 -10.92 8.33
N ARG A 100 7.79 -10.31 8.90
CA ARG A 100 7.27 -10.65 10.23
C ARG A 100 5.98 -11.45 10.20
N ASP A 101 5.14 -11.29 9.17
CA ASP A 101 3.87 -12.00 9.06
C ASP A 101 3.98 -13.21 8.12
N ALA A 102 3.76 -14.41 8.65
CA ALA A 102 3.85 -15.66 7.89
C ALA A 102 2.78 -15.81 6.79
N ALA A 103 1.68 -15.06 6.89
CA ALA A 103 0.62 -15.05 5.88
C ALA A 103 0.86 -14.03 4.74
N SER A 104 1.92 -13.23 4.82
CA SER A 104 2.25 -12.16 3.86
C SER A 104 3.57 -12.47 3.14
N GLY A 105 3.61 -12.30 1.81
CA GLY A 105 4.83 -12.53 1.02
C GLY A 105 4.62 -12.35 -0.48
N GLY A 106 5.56 -12.85 -1.28
CA GLY A 106 5.52 -12.77 -2.74
C GLY A 106 6.15 -11.49 -3.29
N VAL A 107 5.34 -10.63 -3.91
CA VAL A 107 5.79 -9.43 -4.62
C VAL A 107 5.19 -8.17 -4.00
N ALA A 108 6.02 -7.16 -3.78
CA ALA A 108 5.60 -5.83 -3.39
C ALA A 108 5.28 -4.99 -4.63
N SER A 109 3.99 -4.88 -4.96
CA SER A 109 3.51 -4.02 -6.04
C SER A 109 3.27 -2.59 -5.57
N VAL A 110 3.88 -1.62 -6.25
CA VAL A 110 3.78 -0.19 -5.90
C VAL A 110 3.04 0.57 -7.00
N TYR A 111 2.03 1.35 -6.61
CA TYR A 111 1.23 2.18 -7.51
C TYR A 111 1.26 3.64 -7.08
N TYR A 112 1.37 4.54 -8.06
CA TYR A 112 1.18 5.97 -7.91
C TYR A 112 -0.20 6.36 -8.43
N VAL A 113 -0.94 7.17 -7.68
CA VAL A 113 -2.24 7.73 -8.09
C VAL A 113 -2.11 9.25 -8.14
N GLY A 114 -2.29 9.83 -9.33
CA GLY A 114 -2.17 11.27 -9.57
C GLY A 114 -3.33 11.83 -10.41
N THR A 115 -3.20 13.09 -10.82
CA THR A 115 -4.22 13.83 -11.59
C THR A 115 -4.61 13.14 -12.89
N ASN A 116 -3.66 12.44 -13.54
CA ASN A 116 -3.85 11.78 -14.83
C ASN A 116 -4.28 10.31 -14.70
N GLY A 117 -4.60 9.85 -13.49
CA GLY A 117 -4.91 8.46 -13.19
C GLY A 117 -3.80 7.76 -12.42
N TRP A 118 -3.80 6.43 -12.45
CA TRP A 118 -2.84 5.61 -11.73
C TRP A 118 -1.77 5.03 -12.66
N LYS A 119 -0.57 4.84 -12.12
CA LYS A 119 0.56 4.20 -12.79
C LYS A 119 1.23 3.22 -11.84
N LYS A 120 1.54 2.02 -12.35
CA LYS A 120 2.38 1.06 -11.64
C LYS A 120 3.84 1.52 -11.67
N LEU A 121 4.47 1.59 -10.51
CA LEU A 121 5.85 2.06 -10.35
C LEU A 121 6.83 0.89 -10.33
N SER A 122 6.54 -0.14 -9.55
CA SER A 122 7.39 -1.34 -9.42
C SER A 122 6.60 -2.58 -9.03
N ASP A 123 7.22 -3.73 -9.24
CA ASP A 123 6.89 -5.06 -8.74
C ASP A 123 8.19 -5.69 -8.25
N ASP A 124 8.43 -5.58 -6.95
CA ASP A 124 9.70 -6.04 -6.38
C ASP A 124 9.49 -7.38 -5.65
N ASP A 125 10.25 -8.41 -6.01
CA ASP A 125 10.24 -9.67 -5.27
C ASP A 125 10.75 -9.44 -3.84
N VAL A 126 10.02 -9.93 -2.84
CA VAL A 126 10.35 -9.68 -1.42
C VAL A 126 11.68 -10.32 -1.02
N GLY A 127 12.07 -11.43 -1.66
CA GLY A 127 13.38 -12.07 -1.47
C GLY A 127 14.52 -11.20 -2.00
N GLU A 128 14.35 -10.59 -3.17
CA GLU A 128 15.34 -9.63 -3.69
C GLU A 128 15.41 -8.36 -2.83
N LEU A 129 14.26 -7.88 -2.33
CA LEU A 129 14.22 -6.77 -1.37
C LEU A 129 14.97 -7.08 -0.08
N HIS A 130 15.00 -8.34 0.37
CA HIS A 130 15.79 -8.74 1.54
C HIS A 130 17.27 -8.41 1.34
N TYR A 131 17.85 -8.89 0.24
CA TYR A 131 19.26 -8.65 -0.07
C TYR A 131 19.55 -7.18 -0.40
N LYS A 132 18.58 -6.44 -0.95
CA LYS A 132 18.70 -4.98 -1.14
C LYS A 132 18.82 -4.23 0.19
N TYR A 133 18.02 -4.58 1.21
CA TYR A 133 18.01 -3.87 2.50
C TYR A 133 18.99 -4.43 3.52
N TYR A 134 19.35 -5.70 3.41
CA TYR A 134 20.28 -6.42 4.27
C TYR A 134 21.31 -7.16 3.41
N PRO A 135 22.23 -6.43 2.76
CA PRO A 135 23.24 -7.04 1.92
C PRO A 135 24.12 -7.99 2.74
N VAL A 136 24.31 -9.21 2.24
CA VAL A 136 25.23 -10.17 2.85
C VAL A 136 26.65 -9.67 2.63
N VAL A 137 27.33 -9.31 3.72
CA VAL A 137 28.77 -9.05 3.68
C VAL A 137 29.46 -10.42 3.75
N PRO A 138 30.28 -10.79 2.75
CA PRO A 138 31.00 -12.06 2.81
C PRO A 138 31.91 -12.06 4.04
N SER A 139 31.97 -13.20 4.72
CA SER A 139 32.88 -13.38 5.84
C SER A 139 34.34 -13.30 5.36
N SER A 140 35.28 -12.95 6.24
CA SER A 140 36.70 -12.88 5.88
C SER A 140 37.25 -14.21 5.32
N VAL A 141 36.68 -15.33 5.75
CA VAL A 141 37.03 -16.68 5.26
C VAL A 141 36.60 -16.87 3.80
N GLU A 142 35.44 -16.35 3.39
CA GLU A 142 34.97 -16.43 2.01
C GLU A 142 35.71 -15.47 1.09
N GLN A 143 36.17 -14.33 1.60
CA GLN A 143 36.99 -13.37 0.85
C GLN A 143 38.36 -13.96 0.50
N GLU A 144 39.04 -14.61 1.46
CA GLU A 144 40.32 -15.27 1.23
C GLU A 144 40.19 -16.43 0.23
N MET A 145 39.10 -17.20 0.25
CA MET A 145 38.91 -18.30 -0.70
C MET A 145 38.66 -17.84 -2.14
N VAL A 146 38.08 -16.66 -2.34
CA VAL A 146 37.87 -16.06 -3.68
C VAL A 146 39.16 -15.44 -4.22
N GLU A 147 40.05 -14.95 -3.35
CA GLU A 147 41.33 -14.37 -3.76
C GLU A 147 42.39 -15.43 -4.11
N VAL A 148 42.20 -16.66 -3.62
CA VAL A 148 43.09 -17.82 -3.85
C VAL A 148 42.65 -18.69 -5.05
N ALA A 149 41.45 -18.45 -5.60
CA ALA A 149 40.89 -19.16 -6.75
C ALA A 149 41.15 -18.44 -8.09
#